data_AF-A0A947CIZ2-F1
#
_entry.id   AF-A0A947CIZ2-F1
#
_cell.length_a   1.000
_cell.length_b   1.000
_cell.length_c   1.000
_cell.angle_alpha   90.00
_cell.angle_beta   90.00
_cell.angle_gamma   90.00
#
_symmetry.space_group_name_H-M   'P 1'
#
loop_
_entity.id
_entity.type
_entity.pdbx_description
1 polymer ?
#
loop_
_entity_poly.entity_id
_entity_poly.type
_entity_poly.pdbx_seq_one_letter_code
_entity_poly.pdbx_strand_id
1 'polypeptide(L)'
;MDETAHQDDVTRLLEFLRDRDVPCPLCRYNLRDLTQPQCPECRHELLLTVGVTKPQFLWFLLAVAPCAFAGIAAALLLIPMTVQTLSGGGIPEAPIFVLDALGWLSFLGGLVLVRHRFAFLGQTPERQRVYAAAVWASHLLAFLAFLATILFLSGGP
;
A
#
# COMPACT_ATOMS: atom_id res chain seq x y z
N MET A 1 2.85 -31.75 -7.48
CA MET A 1 4.01 -30.85 -7.35
C MET A 1 5.15 -31.51 -8.08
N ASP A 2 5.83 -30.76 -8.93
CA ASP A 2 6.83 -31.27 -9.86
C ASP A 2 8.16 -31.48 -9.13
N GLU A 3 8.50 -32.74 -8.84
CA GLU A 3 9.72 -33.12 -8.09
C GLU A 3 10.98 -32.63 -8.79
N THR A 4 10.96 -32.58 -10.13
CA THR A 4 12.05 -32.04 -10.96
C THR A 4 12.27 -30.55 -10.75
N ALA A 5 11.20 -29.75 -10.64
CA ALA A 5 11.32 -28.31 -10.43
C ALA A 5 11.97 -27.97 -9.07
N HIS A 6 11.64 -28.75 -8.03
CA HIS A 6 12.27 -28.58 -6.72
C HIS A 6 13.77 -28.90 -6.76
N GLN A 7 14.17 -29.97 -7.44
CA GLN A 7 15.58 -30.35 -7.59
C GLN A 7 16.40 -29.31 -8.38
N ASP A 8 15.79 -28.69 -9.40
CA ASP A 8 16.43 -27.61 -10.17
C ASP A 8 16.69 -26.38 -9.29
N ASP A 9 15.75 -26.01 -8.42
CA ASP A 9 15.90 -24.87 -7.51
C ASP A 9 16.97 -25.10 -6.44
N VAL A 10 17.07 -26.32 -5.90
CA VAL A 10 18.15 -26.72 -4.99
C VAL A 10 19.51 -26.63 -5.70
N THR A 11 19.60 -27.14 -6.93
CA THR A 11 20.84 -27.09 -7.72
C THR A 11 21.29 -25.65 -7.94
N ARG A 12 20.38 -24.76 -8.35
CA ARG A 12 20.67 -23.33 -8.54
C ARG A 12 21.10 -22.62 -7.25
N LEU A 13 20.53 -22.98 -6.10
CA LEU A 13 20.94 -22.44 -4.81
C LEU A 13 22.39 -22.82 -4.49
N LEU A 14 22.74 -24.11 -4.62
CA LEU A 14 24.08 -24.59 -4.31
C LEU A 14 25.12 -24.01 -5.28
N GLU A 15 24.79 -23.93 -6.58
CA GLU A 15 25.64 -23.24 -7.57
C GLU A 15 25.82 -21.76 -7.25
N PHE A 16 24.77 -21.06 -6.81
CA PHE A 16 24.85 -19.66 -6.42
C PHE A 16 25.78 -19.43 -5.22
N LEU A 17 25.81 -20.36 -4.26
CA LEU A 17 26.57 -20.26 -3.01
C LEU A 17 28.02 -20.74 -3.13
N ARG A 18 28.34 -21.59 -4.11
CA ARG A 18 29.66 -22.22 -4.27
C ARG A 18 30.83 -21.22 -4.16
N ASP A 19 30.77 -20.14 -4.92
CA ASP A 19 31.88 -19.18 -4.99
C ASP A 19 31.58 -17.83 -4.31
N ARG A 20 30.54 -17.76 -3.45
CA ARG A 20 30.05 -16.49 -2.88
C ARG A 20 29.98 -16.50 -1.36
N ASP A 21 30.54 -15.46 -0.75
CA ASP A 21 30.37 -15.21 0.69
C ASP A 21 28.99 -14.59 0.93
N VAL A 22 28.03 -15.42 1.30
CA VAL A 22 26.65 -14.99 1.60
C VAL A 22 26.35 -15.35 3.05
N PRO A 23 26.10 -14.37 3.93
CA PRO A 23 25.75 -14.66 5.32
C PRO A 23 24.32 -15.20 5.42
N CYS A 24 24.12 -16.22 6.24
CA CYS A 24 22.80 -16.72 6.59
C CYS A 24 21.92 -15.58 7.16
N PRO A 25 20.66 -15.41 6.73
CA PRO A 25 19.81 -14.33 7.20
C PRO A 25 19.44 -14.44 8.69
N LEU A 26 19.52 -15.64 9.28
CA LEU A 26 19.19 -15.89 10.68
C LEU A 26 20.42 -15.81 11.59
N CYS A 27 21.43 -16.65 11.34
CA CYS A 27 22.61 -16.77 12.23
C CYS A 27 23.88 -16.09 11.72
N ARG A 28 23.85 -15.50 10.52
CA ARG A 28 25.01 -14.84 9.88
C ARG A 28 26.19 -15.75 9.53
N TYR A 29 26.08 -17.07 9.71
CA TYR A 29 27.09 -18.03 9.24
C TYR A 29 27.32 -17.89 7.74
N ASN A 30 28.57 -17.98 7.29
CA ASN A 30 28.91 -17.87 5.87
C ASN A 30 28.47 -19.14 5.12
N LEU A 31 27.59 -18.99 4.14
CA LEU A 31 27.00 -20.09 3.37
C LEU A 31 27.84 -20.53 2.16
N ARG A 32 29.09 -20.07 2.05
CA ARG A 32 30.01 -20.51 0.99
C ARG A 32 30.17 -22.05 1.02
N ASP A 33 30.27 -22.66 -0.16
CA ASP A 33 30.53 -24.10 -0.34
C ASP A 33 29.50 -25.03 0.31
N LEU A 34 28.24 -24.58 0.44
CA LEU A 34 27.16 -25.40 0.96
C LEU A 34 26.90 -26.63 0.06
N THR A 35 26.71 -27.80 0.67
CA THR A 35 26.44 -29.06 -0.06
C THR A 35 24.99 -29.54 0.06
N GLN A 36 24.22 -28.96 0.97
CA GLN A 36 22.81 -29.26 1.21
C GLN A 36 22.04 -27.94 1.33
N PRO A 37 20.73 -27.87 0.99
CA PRO A 37 19.95 -26.64 1.07
C PRO A 37 19.55 -26.28 2.52
N GLN A 38 20.43 -26.49 3.50
CA GLN A 38 20.21 -26.21 4.91
C GLN A 38 21.45 -25.59 5.53
N CYS A 39 21.26 -24.59 6.40
CA CYS A 39 22.39 -24.00 7.12
C CYS A 39 22.94 -24.99 8.17
N PRO A 40 24.26 -25.23 8.24
CA PRO A 40 24.85 -26.19 9.19
C PRO A 40 24.70 -25.76 10.66
N GLU A 41 24.61 -24.45 10.92
CA GLU A 41 24.50 -23.93 12.28
C GLU A 41 23.06 -23.89 12.77
N CYS A 42 22.17 -23.23 12.02
CA CYS A 42 20.78 -23.02 12.47
C CYS A 42 19.80 -24.08 11.95
N ARG A 43 20.22 -24.97 11.05
CA ARG A 43 19.42 -26.06 10.45
C ARG A 43 18.13 -25.62 9.76
N HIS A 44 18.01 -24.34 9.40
CA HIS A 44 16.89 -23.86 8.61
C HIS A 44 17.14 -24.15 7.12
N GLU A 45 16.08 -24.56 6.44
CA GLU A 45 16.07 -24.71 4.99
C GLU A 45 16.28 -23.37 4.29
N LEU A 46 17.07 -23.39 3.22
CA LEU A 46 17.42 -22.22 2.44
C LEU A 46 16.78 -22.35 1.05
N LEU A 47 16.24 -21.22 0.56
CA LEU A 47 15.63 -21.11 -0.76
C LEU A 47 16.24 -19.91 -1.47
N LEU A 48 16.65 -20.11 -2.73
CA LEU A 48 17.15 -19.01 -3.56
C LEU A 48 15.97 -18.14 -3.99
N THR A 49 15.92 -16.89 -3.53
CA THR A 49 14.86 -15.94 -3.89
C THR A 49 15.47 -14.71 -4.57
N VAL A 50 14.79 -14.22 -5.60
CA VAL A 50 15.17 -12.98 -6.29
C VAL A 50 14.44 -11.81 -5.62
N GLY A 51 15.21 -10.96 -4.93
CA GLY A 51 14.70 -9.76 -4.26
C GLY A 51 15.14 -8.47 -4.97
N VAL A 52 14.36 -7.41 -4.79
CA VAL A 52 14.73 -6.05 -5.22
C VAL A 52 15.53 -5.38 -4.10
N THR A 53 16.72 -4.85 -4.40
CA THR A 53 17.63 -4.24 -3.39
C THR A 53 17.07 -2.99 -2.72
N LYS A 54 16.24 -2.22 -3.44
CA LYS A 54 15.57 -1.02 -2.93
C LYS A 54 14.10 -1.05 -3.35
N PRO A 55 13.20 -1.68 -2.57
CA PRO A 55 11.78 -1.62 -2.86
C PRO A 55 11.33 -0.15 -2.73
N GLN A 56 10.84 0.44 -3.82
CA GLN A 56 10.32 1.82 -3.84
C GLN A 56 8.91 1.91 -3.26
N PHE A 57 8.67 1.19 -2.17
CA PHE A 57 7.35 1.04 -1.57
C PHE A 57 6.83 2.34 -0.95
N LEU A 58 7.73 3.27 -0.60
CA LEU A 58 7.41 4.54 0.03
C LEU A 58 6.43 5.38 -0.80
N TRP A 59 6.66 5.52 -2.11
CA TRP A 59 5.79 6.35 -2.96
C TRP A 59 4.41 5.74 -3.15
N PHE A 60 4.34 4.41 -3.22
CA PHE A 60 3.08 3.68 -3.23
C PHE A 60 2.30 3.91 -1.94
N LEU A 61 2.94 3.78 -0.77
CA LEU A 61 2.31 4.06 0.53
C LEU A 61 1.82 5.52 0.62
N LEU A 62 2.64 6.47 0.17
CA LEU A 62 2.26 7.89 0.14
C LEU A 62 1.04 8.15 -0.76
N ALA A 63 0.88 7.42 -1.86
CA ALA A 63 -0.28 7.54 -2.73
C ALA A 63 -1.54 6.88 -2.13
N VAL A 64 -1.40 5.74 -1.45
CA VAL A 64 -2.54 4.99 -0.88
C VAL A 64 -3.04 5.61 0.44
N ALA A 65 -2.16 6.18 1.24
CA ALA A 65 -2.48 6.71 2.57
C ALA A 65 -3.69 7.69 2.57
N PRO A 66 -3.70 8.79 1.78
CA PRO A 66 -4.84 9.71 1.76
C PRO A 66 -6.15 9.04 1.33
N CYS A 67 -6.10 8.07 0.40
CA CYS A 67 -7.29 7.33 -0.02
C CYS A 67 -7.88 6.46 1.11
N ALA A 68 -7.02 5.82 1.91
CA ALA A 68 -7.45 5.03 3.06
C ALA A 68 -8.05 5.93 4.15
N PHE A 69 -7.41 7.06 4.46
CA PHE A 69 -7.93 8.02 5.44
C PHE A 69 -9.26 8.62 5.00
N ALA A 70 -9.41 8.96 3.72
CA ALA A 70 -10.67 9.47 3.16
C ALA A 70 -11.81 8.45 3.30
N GLY A 71 -11.55 7.17 3.04
CA GLY A 71 -12.53 6.10 3.22
C GLY A 71 -12.94 5.89 4.69
N ILE A 72 -11.98 5.93 5.61
CA ILE A 72 -12.27 5.84 7.06
C ILE A 72 -13.12 7.05 7.49
N ALA A 73 -12.77 8.25 7.05
CA ALA A 73 -13.52 9.46 7.36
C ALA A 73 -14.97 9.38 6.82
N ALA A 74 -15.17 8.91 5.59
CA ALA A 74 -16.50 8.70 5.02
C ALA A 74 -17.30 7.67 5.83
N ALA A 75 -16.70 6.52 6.17
CA ALA A 75 -17.36 5.53 7.01
C ALA A 75 -17.79 6.10 8.37
N LEU A 76 -16.98 6.98 8.98
CA LEU A 76 -17.31 7.65 10.23
C LEU A 76 -18.40 8.71 10.07
N LEU A 77 -18.46 9.43 8.95
CA LEU A 77 -19.52 10.42 8.65
C LEU A 77 -20.86 9.75 8.32
N LEU A 78 -20.83 8.58 7.69
CA LEU A 78 -22.03 7.82 7.37
C LEU A 78 -22.82 7.42 8.64
N ILE A 79 -22.15 7.20 9.77
CA ILE A 79 -22.81 6.82 11.03
C ILE A 79 -23.76 7.93 11.53
N PRO A 80 -23.33 9.15 11.85
CA PRO A 80 -24.24 10.20 12.30
C PRO A 80 -25.27 10.58 11.22
N MET A 81 -24.92 10.53 9.93
CA MET A 81 -25.88 10.79 8.84
C MET A 81 -27.03 9.77 8.83
N THR A 82 -26.70 8.49 8.97
CA THR A 82 -27.72 7.42 9.04
C THR A 82 -28.54 7.53 10.32
N VAL A 83 -27.92 7.80 11.47
CA VAL A 83 -28.64 8.02 12.74
C VAL A 83 -29.60 9.20 12.64
N GLN A 84 -29.16 10.36 12.16
CA GLN A 84 -30.01 11.55 11.99
C GLN A 84 -31.22 11.24 11.10
N THR A 85 -30.99 10.57 9.97
CA THR A 85 -32.05 10.21 9.01
C THR A 85 -33.06 9.26 9.64
N LEU A 86 -32.60 8.23 10.38
CA LEU A 86 -33.46 7.25 11.05
C LEU A 86 -34.22 7.84 12.25
N SER A 87 -33.65 8.84 12.92
CA SER A 87 -34.30 9.56 14.03
C SER A 87 -35.29 10.65 13.57
N GLY A 88 -35.51 10.82 12.27
CA GLY A 88 -36.42 11.82 11.72
C GLY A 88 -35.86 13.25 11.70
N GLY A 89 -34.54 13.41 11.84
CA GLY A 89 -33.85 14.71 11.85
C GLY A 89 -33.68 15.37 10.48
N GLY A 90 -34.40 14.90 9.46
CA GLY A 90 -34.33 15.39 8.09
C GLY A 90 -33.14 14.83 7.29
N ILE A 91 -33.01 15.34 6.06
CA ILE A 91 -31.91 14.98 5.16
C ILE A 91 -30.70 15.89 5.47
N PRO A 92 -29.48 15.35 5.61
CA PRO A 92 -28.27 16.14 5.78
C PRO A 92 -28.07 17.17 4.67
N GLU A 93 -27.35 18.25 4.97
CA GLU A 93 -27.04 19.29 3.98
C GLU A 93 -26.22 18.73 2.81
N ALA A 94 -26.49 19.20 1.59
CA ALA A 94 -25.83 18.73 0.38
C ALA A 94 -24.29 18.70 0.44
N PRO A 95 -23.58 19.68 1.04
CA PRO A 95 -22.12 19.64 1.16
C PRO A 95 -21.60 18.41 1.92
N ILE A 96 -22.34 17.92 2.90
CA ILE A 96 -21.95 16.73 3.70
C ILE A 96 -22.01 15.47 2.84
N PHE A 97 -23.09 15.31 2.06
CA PHE A 97 -23.21 14.18 1.12
C PHE A 97 -22.12 14.19 0.06
N VAL A 98 -21.80 15.37 -0.50
CA VAL A 98 -20.74 15.49 -1.50
C VAL A 98 -19.38 15.09 -0.90
N LEU A 99 -19.08 15.54 0.32
CA LEU A 99 -17.85 15.16 1.00
C LEU A 99 -17.78 13.66 1.27
N ASP A 100 -18.85 13.05 1.77
CA ASP A 100 -18.92 11.62 2.05
C ASP A 100 -18.71 10.79 0.76
N ALA A 101 -19.40 11.17 -0.33
CA ALA A 101 -19.27 10.53 -1.63
C ALA A 101 -17.83 10.63 -2.18
N LEU A 102 -17.18 11.79 -2.03
CA LEU A 102 -15.76 11.96 -2.42
C LEU A 102 -14.83 11.05 -1.62
N GLY A 103 -15.11 10.86 -0.32
CA GLY A 103 -14.35 9.93 0.52
C GLY A 103 -14.47 8.48 0.05
N TRP A 104 -15.69 8.03 -0.28
CA TRP A 104 -15.91 6.69 -0.85
C TRP A 104 -15.25 6.50 -2.23
N LEU A 105 -15.37 7.49 -3.13
CA LEU A 105 -14.73 7.44 -4.43
C LEU A 105 -13.20 7.38 -4.31
N SER A 106 -12.63 8.16 -3.39
CA SER A 106 -11.20 8.12 -3.10
C SER A 106 -10.75 6.74 -2.57
N PHE A 107 -11.52 6.16 -1.64
CA PHE A 107 -11.26 4.81 -1.13
C PHE A 107 -11.27 3.75 -2.23
N LEU A 108 -12.27 3.79 -3.12
CA LEU A 108 -12.33 2.89 -4.29
C LEU A 108 -11.13 3.09 -5.22
N GLY A 109 -10.71 4.34 -5.45
CA GLY A 109 -9.49 4.66 -6.19
C GLY A 109 -8.23 4.06 -5.53
N GLY A 110 -8.15 4.13 -4.19
CA GLY A 110 -7.12 3.46 -3.40
C GLY A 110 -7.12 1.94 -3.56
N LEU A 111 -8.29 1.30 -3.55
CA LEU A 111 -8.40 -0.16 -3.78
C LEU A 111 -7.97 -0.56 -5.19
N VAL A 112 -8.35 0.22 -6.20
CA VAL A 112 -7.89 0.01 -7.58
C VAL A 112 -6.37 0.13 -7.65
N LEU A 113 -5.79 1.15 -7.00
CA LEU A 113 -4.34 1.33 -6.93
C LEU A 113 -3.65 0.14 -6.25
N VAL A 114 -4.20 -0.38 -5.14
CA VAL A 114 -3.69 -1.57 -4.44
C VAL A 114 -3.78 -2.82 -5.32
N ARG A 115 -4.87 -2.99 -6.06
CA ARG A 115 -5.04 -4.11 -7.01
C ARG A 115 -4.04 -4.04 -8.15
N HIS A 116 -3.70 -2.84 -8.61
CA HIS A 116 -2.71 -2.60 -9.66
C HIS A 116 -1.31 -2.25 -9.12
N ARG A 117 -0.99 -2.63 -7.88
CA ARG A 117 0.28 -2.29 -7.22
C ARG A 117 1.52 -2.66 -8.03
N PHE A 118 1.52 -3.81 -8.71
CA PHE A 118 2.68 -4.25 -9.50
C PHE A 118 2.90 -3.37 -10.73
N ALA A 119 1.82 -2.94 -11.39
CA ALA A 119 1.89 -1.99 -12.49
C ALA A 119 2.40 -0.61 -12.02
N PHE A 120 2.01 -0.18 -10.82
CA PHE A 120 2.52 1.06 -10.22
C PHE A 120 4.00 0.96 -9.84
N LEU A 121 4.40 -0.11 -9.16
CA LEU A 121 5.79 -0.33 -8.73
C LEU A 121 6.75 -0.51 -9.92
N GLY A 122 6.25 -0.94 -11.08
CA GLY A 122 7.01 -0.99 -12.33
C GLY A 122 7.27 0.37 -12.99
N GLN A 123 6.64 1.46 -12.51
CA GLN A 123 6.85 2.80 -13.06
C GLN A 123 8.17 3.42 -12.56
N THR A 124 8.71 4.35 -13.36
CA THR A 124 9.85 5.18 -12.96
C THR A 124 9.53 5.97 -11.67
N PRO A 125 10.53 6.23 -10.80
CA PRO A 125 10.31 6.95 -9.53
C PRO A 125 9.68 8.33 -9.72
N GLU A 126 10.03 9.03 -10.79
CA GLU A 126 9.48 10.36 -11.11
C GLU A 126 7.97 10.33 -11.33
N ARG A 127 7.48 9.36 -12.10
CA ARG A 127 6.05 9.13 -12.30
C ARG A 127 5.34 8.78 -11.00
N GLN A 128 5.94 7.94 -10.15
CA GLN A 128 5.37 7.61 -8.84
C GLN A 128 5.24 8.84 -7.94
N ARG A 129 6.24 9.73 -7.93
CA ARG A 129 6.22 11.00 -7.19
C ARG A 129 5.13 11.94 -7.69
N VAL A 130 5.02 12.11 -9.01
CA VAL A 130 3.98 12.96 -9.62
C VAL A 130 2.60 12.41 -9.28
N TYR A 131 2.42 11.09 -9.35
CA TYR A 131 1.14 10.47 -9.00
C TYR A 131 0.79 10.68 -7.52
N ALA A 132 1.74 10.42 -6.60
CA ALA A 132 1.53 10.64 -5.18
C ALA A 132 1.21 12.12 -4.89
N ALA A 133 1.97 13.06 -5.49
CA ALA A 133 1.72 14.49 -5.34
C ALA A 133 0.34 14.90 -5.87
N ALA A 134 -0.09 14.36 -7.01
CA ALA A 134 -1.41 14.63 -7.58
C ALA A 134 -2.55 14.15 -6.66
N VAL A 135 -2.42 12.94 -6.10
CA VAL A 135 -3.40 12.41 -5.12
C VAL A 135 -3.44 13.29 -3.88
N TRP A 136 -2.30 13.71 -3.34
CA TRP A 136 -2.27 14.62 -2.19
C TRP A 136 -2.88 15.98 -2.50
N ALA A 137 -2.53 16.57 -3.65
CA ALA A 137 -3.07 17.85 -4.08
C ALA A 137 -4.60 17.80 -4.23
N SER A 138 -5.15 16.73 -4.79
CA SER A 138 -6.60 16.58 -4.93
C SER A 138 -7.31 16.51 -3.57
N HIS A 139 -6.73 15.80 -2.60
CA HIS A 139 -7.28 15.70 -1.25
C HIS A 139 -7.19 17.03 -0.50
N LEU A 140 -6.04 17.72 -0.61
CA LEU A 140 -5.87 19.04 0.00
C LEU A 140 -6.87 20.05 -0.58
N LEU A 141 -7.06 20.04 -1.90
CA LEU A 141 -8.03 20.89 -2.58
C LEU A 141 -9.46 20.60 -2.10
N ALA A 142 -9.85 19.32 -2.03
CA ALA A 142 -11.17 18.92 -1.55
C ALA A 142 -11.42 19.35 -0.10
N PHE A 143 -10.41 19.20 0.76
CA PHE A 143 -10.47 19.64 2.16
C PHE A 143 -10.61 21.15 2.29
N LEU A 144 -9.82 21.93 1.53
CA LEU A 144 -9.91 23.39 1.54
C LEU A 144 -11.26 23.89 1.00
N ALA A 145 -11.79 23.27 -0.05
CA ALA A 145 -13.11 23.58 -0.59
C ALA A 145 -14.22 23.32 0.44
N PHE A 146 -14.12 22.20 1.18
CA PHE A 146 -15.03 21.88 2.26
C PHE A 146 -14.97 22.91 3.40
N LEU A 147 -13.76 23.27 3.86
CA LEU A 147 -13.58 24.32 4.87
C LEU A 147 -14.14 25.66 4.42
N ALA A 148 -13.89 26.06 3.19
CA ALA A 148 -14.43 27.31 2.63
C ALA A 148 -15.98 27.29 2.61
N THR A 149 -16.57 26.15 2.28
CA THR A 149 -18.04 25.96 2.30
C THR A 149 -18.59 26.10 3.72
N ILE A 150 -17.98 25.45 4.72
CA ILE A 150 -18.37 25.59 6.13
C ILE A 150 -18.25 27.05 6.58
N LEU A 151 -17.12 27.69 6.31
CA LEU A 151 -16.88 29.07 6.74
C LEU A 151 -17.91 30.03 6.14
N PHE A 152 -18.23 29.86 4.85
CA PHE A 152 -19.24 30.65 4.17
C PHE A 152 -20.64 30.45 4.79
N LEU A 153 -21.00 29.22 5.13
CA LEU A 153 -22.29 28.92 5.79
C LEU A 153 -22.34 29.43 7.24
N SER A 154 -21.22 29.41 7.97
CA SER A 154 -21.14 29.90 9.35
C SER A 154 -21.08 31.43 9.46
N GLY A 155 -20.58 32.09 8.42
CA GLY A 155 -20.38 33.54 8.36
C GLY A 155 -21.58 34.29 7.79
N GLY A 156 -22.79 33.72 7.87
CA GLY A 156 -24.01 34.38 7.43
C GLY A 156 -24.17 35.80 8.00
N PRO A 157 -24.81 36.72 7.26
CA PRO A 157 -24.88 38.15 7.56
C PRO A 157 -25.60 38.48 8.88
#